data_AF-A0A0F6W7M0-F1
#
_entry.id   AF-A0A0F6W7M0-F1
#
_cell.length_a   1.000
_cell.length_b   1.000
_cell.length_c   1.000
_cell.angle_alpha   90.00
_cell.angle_beta   90.00
_cell.angle_gamma   90.00
#
_symmetry.space_group_name_H-M   'P 1'
#
loop_
_entity.id
_entity.type
_entity.pdbx_description
1 polymer ?
#
loop_
_entity_poly.entity_id
_entity_poly.type
_entity_poly.pdbx_seq_one_letter_code
_entity_poly.pdbx_strand_id
1 'polypeptide(L)'
;MLRVKHAAALHGVDAVRSVPRLELEGIGDLDLAALGDARRDTLTIARSRIRGDAPPRATALRLVGFDGPVTADAETLEIMPASEECSLGPIGGTATELRVYNSNAVHTIELGGMPELRSLGLSCLPGLRALHGASACPRLKSASLYLVGLIEIPALPDTLEELSVDSDLEQASALAGLVRLRNLKVTASSPVRGLADAIVAMRELEHLALGRVPFAEVLPVLSRLPALRSLALCGYSLERVPDLDVLAPAIEVLSLEDCRGGFLEHDALARMPALRELRLAGSTLETFKSQLDPALRKRGVEVRFDRAL
;
A
#
# COMPACT_ATOMS: atom_id res chain seq x y z
N MET A 1 -5.18 -5.59 30.18
CA MET A 1 -6.15 -5.62 29.05
C MET A 1 -7.48 -6.08 29.62
N LEU A 2 -8.55 -5.31 29.42
CA LEU A 2 -9.89 -5.64 29.89
C LEU A 2 -10.77 -6.00 28.69
N ARG A 3 -11.54 -7.09 28.81
CA ARG A 3 -12.51 -7.53 27.80
C ARG A 3 -13.92 -7.41 28.37
N VAL A 4 -14.82 -6.76 27.63
CA VAL A 4 -16.21 -6.56 28.03
C VAL A 4 -17.13 -7.05 26.93
N LYS A 5 -18.08 -7.92 27.28
CA LYS A 5 -19.01 -8.56 26.33
C LYS A 5 -20.47 -8.14 26.46
N HIS A 6 -20.78 -7.34 27.49
CA HIS A 6 -22.16 -6.92 27.78
C HIS A 6 -22.20 -5.46 28.25
N ALA A 7 -23.14 -4.69 27.72
CA ALA A 7 -23.30 -3.26 28.00
C ALA A 7 -23.49 -2.95 29.51
N ALA A 8 -24.17 -3.85 30.23
CA ALA A 8 -24.40 -3.70 31.67
C ALA A 8 -23.09 -3.63 32.49
N ALA A 9 -21.98 -4.14 31.96
CA ALA A 9 -20.67 -4.09 32.62
C ALA A 9 -19.91 -2.77 32.39
N LEU A 10 -20.46 -1.83 31.60
CA LEU A 10 -19.87 -0.51 31.36
C LEU A 10 -20.35 0.55 32.37
N HIS A 11 -21.55 0.40 32.94
CA HIS A 11 -22.09 1.35 33.91
C HIS A 11 -21.50 1.11 35.31
N GLY A 12 -20.82 2.13 35.86
CA GLY A 12 -20.36 2.15 37.27
C GLY A 12 -19.00 1.51 37.54
N VAL A 13 -18.23 1.15 36.51
CA VAL A 13 -16.91 0.54 36.68
C VAL A 13 -15.82 1.57 36.44
N ASP A 14 -15.32 2.22 37.51
CA ASP A 14 -14.14 3.09 37.46
C ASP A 14 -12.91 2.39 36.82
N ALA A 15 -12.85 1.05 36.95
CA ALA A 15 -11.83 0.25 36.29
C ALA A 15 -11.89 0.33 34.75
N VAL A 16 -13.06 0.54 34.13
CA VAL A 16 -13.14 0.70 32.67
C VAL A 16 -12.48 2.02 32.25
N ARG A 17 -12.63 3.10 33.03
CA ARG A 17 -12.12 4.44 32.69
C ARG A 17 -10.59 4.56 32.71
N SER A 18 -9.92 3.73 33.49
CA SER A 18 -8.46 3.79 33.70
C SER A 18 -7.67 2.72 32.94
N VAL A 19 -8.34 1.77 32.26
CA VAL A 19 -7.65 0.68 31.57
C VAL A 19 -7.03 1.16 30.25
N PRO A 20 -5.70 1.01 30.05
CA PRO A 20 -5.04 1.44 28.82
C PRO A 20 -5.41 0.59 27.60
N ARG A 21 -5.81 -0.67 27.78
CA ARG A 21 -6.16 -1.61 26.69
C ARG A 21 -7.54 -2.21 26.91
N LEU A 22 -8.51 -1.80 26.09
CA LEU A 22 -9.92 -2.18 26.21
C LEU A 22 -10.42 -2.86 24.94
N GLU A 23 -11.12 -3.97 25.11
CA GLU A 23 -11.81 -4.68 24.03
C GLU A 23 -13.28 -4.82 24.39
N LEU A 24 -14.13 -4.29 23.51
CA LEU A 24 -15.58 -4.25 23.62
C LEU A 24 -16.17 -5.09 22.51
N GLU A 25 -17.02 -6.07 22.85
CA GLU A 25 -17.57 -7.00 21.88
C GLU A 25 -19.06 -7.20 22.13
N GLY A 26 -19.89 -7.04 21.09
CA GLY A 26 -21.33 -7.37 21.18
C GLY A 26 -22.10 -6.47 22.16
N ILE A 27 -21.67 -5.22 22.34
CA ILE A 27 -22.25 -4.28 23.30
C ILE A 27 -23.62 -3.74 22.82
N GLY A 28 -24.04 -4.03 21.59
CA GLY A 28 -25.25 -3.48 21.00
C GLY A 28 -24.99 -2.04 20.58
N ASP A 29 -25.69 -1.07 21.17
CA ASP A 29 -25.45 0.35 20.92
C ASP A 29 -24.48 0.90 21.99
N LEU A 30 -23.25 1.22 21.57
CA LEU A 30 -22.19 1.79 22.40
C LEU A 30 -22.18 3.31 22.29
N ASP A 31 -22.54 3.99 23.38
CA ASP A 31 -22.27 5.42 23.56
C ASP A 31 -20.83 5.61 24.04
N LEU A 32 -20.01 6.27 23.22
CA LEU A 32 -18.60 6.50 23.52
C LEU A 32 -18.39 7.45 24.71
N ALA A 33 -19.37 8.31 25.02
CA ALA A 33 -19.31 9.15 26.21
C ALA A 33 -19.25 8.30 27.51
N ALA A 34 -19.79 7.08 27.48
CA ALA A 34 -19.73 6.15 28.62
C ALA A 34 -18.30 5.68 28.92
N LEU A 35 -17.38 5.75 27.96
CA LEU A 35 -15.99 5.33 28.12
C LEU A 35 -15.10 6.40 28.80
N GLY A 36 -15.63 7.62 28.96
CA GLY A 36 -14.93 8.79 29.52
C GLY A 36 -13.92 9.43 28.56
N ASP A 37 -13.29 10.52 29.00
CA ASP A 37 -12.39 11.32 28.15
C ASP A 37 -10.94 10.79 28.05
N ALA A 38 -10.64 9.72 28.80
CA ALA A 38 -9.29 9.18 28.88
C ALA A 38 -8.85 8.54 27.56
N ARG A 39 -7.71 9.00 27.03
CA ARG A 39 -7.07 8.37 25.86
C ARG A 39 -6.54 6.99 26.25
N ARG A 40 -6.86 5.98 25.44
CA ARG A 40 -6.41 4.60 25.64
C ARG A 40 -5.20 4.30 24.76
N ASP A 41 -4.34 3.37 25.16
CA ASP A 41 -3.29 2.86 24.27
C ASP A 41 -3.93 2.08 23.11
N THR A 42 -4.93 1.25 23.44
CA THR A 42 -5.60 0.40 22.46
C THR A 42 -7.09 0.27 22.79
N LEU A 43 -7.93 0.49 21.80
CA LEU A 43 -9.37 0.29 21.89
C LEU A 43 -9.82 -0.57 20.72
N THR A 44 -10.42 -1.73 21.02
CA THR A 44 -11.08 -2.57 20.01
C THR A 44 -12.58 -2.56 20.27
N ILE A 45 -13.37 -2.25 19.24
CA ILE A 45 -14.82 -2.30 19.27
C ILE A 45 -15.27 -3.28 18.19
N ALA A 46 -15.88 -4.38 18.60
CA ALA A 46 -16.33 -5.44 17.72
C ALA A 46 -17.85 -5.62 17.83
N ARG A 47 -18.52 -5.81 16.68
CA ARG A 47 -19.94 -6.21 16.60
C ARG A 47 -20.85 -5.31 17.45
N SER A 48 -20.59 -4.01 17.43
CA SER A 48 -21.30 -3.01 18.22
C SER A 48 -21.52 -1.76 17.35
N ARG A 49 -22.70 -1.15 17.43
CA ARG A 49 -22.99 0.14 16.78
C ARG A 49 -22.47 1.27 17.65
N ILE A 50 -21.68 2.16 17.07
CA ILE A 50 -21.20 3.36 17.76
C ILE A 50 -22.30 4.44 17.65
N ARG A 51 -22.64 5.07 18.78
CA ARG A 51 -23.56 6.21 18.84
C ARG A 51 -22.89 7.40 19.53
N GLY A 52 -23.38 8.59 19.19
CA GLY A 52 -22.94 9.86 19.75
C GLY A 52 -21.85 10.54 18.91
N ASP A 53 -21.67 11.83 19.18
CA ASP A 53 -20.75 12.69 18.42
C ASP A 53 -19.31 12.67 18.96
N ALA A 54 -19.10 12.07 20.14
CA ALA A 54 -17.79 12.02 20.78
C ALA A 54 -16.91 10.98 20.09
N PRO A 55 -15.74 11.38 19.53
CA PRO A 55 -14.87 10.44 18.87
C PRO A 55 -14.19 9.52 19.90
N PRO A 56 -14.03 8.22 19.61
CA PRO A 56 -13.23 7.33 20.44
C PRO A 56 -11.78 7.82 20.47
N ARG A 57 -11.22 7.95 21.67
CA ARG A 57 -9.85 8.41 21.91
C ARG A 57 -8.91 7.25 22.21
N ALA A 58 -8.03 6.92 21.27
CA ALA A 58 -7.02 5.90 21.49
C ALA A 58 -5.77 6.15 20.66
N THR A 59 -4.59 5.70 21.09
CA THR A 59 -3.43 5.66 20.20
C THR A 59 -3.72 4.74 19.00
N ALA A 60 -4.23 3.53 19.27
CA ALA A 60 -4.71 2.59 18.25
C ALA A 60 -6.18 2.22 18.46
N LEU A 61 -7.00 2.46 17.43
CA LEU A 61 -8.41 2.12 17.41
C LEU A 61 -8.68 1.06 16.34
N ARG A 62 -9.32 -0.04 16.74
CA ARG A 62 -9.77 -1.10 15.83
C ARG A 62 -11.28 -1.27 15.89
N LEU A 63 -11.94 -1.18 14.75
CA LEU A 63 -13.38 -1.36 14.58
C LEU A 63 -13.62 -2.63 13.77
N VAL A 64 -14.41 -3.57 14.29
CA VAL A 64 -14.66 -4.88 13.67
C VAL A 64 -16.15 -5.11 13.48
N GLY A 65 -16.54 -5.44 12.26
CA GLY A 65 -17.95 -5.58 11.88
C GLY A 65 -18.67 -4.24 11.89
N PHE A 66 -17.97 -3.18 11.47
CA PHE A 66 -18.49 -1.81 11.50
C PHE A 66 -19.09 -1.40 10.16
N ASP A 67 -20.25 -0.75 10.20
CA ASP A 67 -20.95 -0.17 9.07
C ASP A 67 -21.39 1.28 9.40
N GLY A 68 -21.09 2.23 8.51
CA GLY A 68 -21.53 3.62 8.64
C GLY A 68 -20.42 4.65 8.93
N PRO A 69 -20.82 5.86 9.38
CA PRO A 69 -19.91 6.98 9.60
C PRO A 69 -19.12 6.82 10.90
N VAL A 70 -17.88 7.29 10.91
CA VAL A 70 -17.05 7.32 12.12
C VAL A 70 -16.14 8.53 12.13
N THR A 71 -16.09 9.23 13.25
CA THR A 71 -15.05 10.23 13.54
C THR A 71 -14.18 9.66 14.65
N ALA A 72 -12.88 9.47 14.41
CA ALA A 72 -11.96 8.89 15.40
C ALA A 72 -10.86 9.86 15.80
N ASP A 73 -10.56 9.92 17.10
CA ASP A 73 -9.39 10.62 17.63
C ASP A 73 -8.32 9.59 17.97
N ALA A 74 -7.61 9.16 16.93
CA ALA A 74 -6.57 8.15 17.06
C ALA A 74 -5.32 8.48 16.25
N GLU A 75 -4.21 7.81 16.51
CA GLU A 75 -3.06 7.85 15.59
C GLU A 75 -3.26 6.84 14.47
N THR A 76 -3.67 5.62 14.83
CA THR A 76 -3.99 4.54 13.89
C THR A 76 -5.46 4.12 14.02
N LEU A 77 -6.14 4.05 12.87
CA LEU A 77 -7.51 3.59 12.74
C LEU A 77 -7.55 2.37 11.82
N GLU A 78 -7.97 1.24 12.37
CA GLU A 78 -8.16 0.00 11.63
C GLU A 78 -9.64 -0.35 11.58
N ILE A 79 -10.17 -0.59 10.38
CA ILE A 79 -11.57 -0.95 10.17
C ILE A 79 -11.62 -2.28 9.41
N MET A 80 -12.21 -3.28 10.06
CA MET A 80 -12.77 -4.46 9.41
C MET A 80 -14.28 -4.22 9.27
N PRO A 81 -14.76 -3.89 8.07
CA PRO A 81 -16.17 -3.58 7.86
C PRO A 81 -17.10 -4.76 8.19
N ALA A 82 -18.39 -4.48 8.30
CA ALA A 82 -19.42 -5.51 8.39
C ALA A 82 -19.39 -6.46 7.18
N SER A 83 -19.90 -7.68 7.40
CA SER A 83 -20.02 -8.71 6.37
C SER A 83 -21.22 -8.54 5.46
N GLU A 84 -22.12 -7.61 5.79
CA GLU A 84 -23.31 -7.26 5.01
C GLU A 84 -22.99 -6.08 4.09
N GLU A 85 -23.70 -5.97 2.96
CA GLU A 85 -23.48 -4.90 1.97
C GLU A 85 -23.52 -3.54 2.66
N CYS A 86 -22.42 -2.79 2.58
CA CYS A 86 -22.32 -1.51 3.24
C CYS A 86 -21.53 -0.48 2.44
N SER A 87 -21.86 0.78 2.71
CA SER A 87 -21.04 1.94 2.38
C SER A 87 -20.31 2.35 3.66
N LEU A 88 -18.99 2.52 3.59
CA LEU A 88 -18.21 2.91 4.75
C LEU A 88 -17.92 4.41 4.70
N GLY A 89 -18.47 5.14 5.67
CA GLY A 89 -18.20 6.56 5.84
C GLY A 89 -19.45 7.44 5.95
N PRO A 90 -19.26 8.77 6.06
CA PRO A 90 -17.96 9.46 6.07
C PRO A 90 -17.04 9.06 7.23
N ILE A 91 -15.75 8.82 6.92
CA ILE A 91 -14.68 8.54 7.89
C ILE A 91 -13.92 9.84 8.14
N GLY A 92 -13.91 10.32 9.38
CA GLY A 92 -13.27 11.57 9.78
C GLY A 92 -12.38 11.44 11.02
N GLY A 93 -11.83 12.57 11.44
CA GLY A 93 -11.03 12.69 12.67
C GLY A 93 -9.55 12.91 12.43
N THR A 94 -8.73 12.59 13.44
CA THR A 94 -7.31 12.97 13.53
C THR A 94 -6.34 11.84 13.19
N ALA A 95 -6.87 10.68 12.74
CA ALA A 95 -6.06 9.53 12.38
C ALA A 95 -5.00 9.85 11.32
N THR A 96 -3.75 9.55 11.66
CA THR A 96 -2.59 9.68 10.78
C THR A 96 -2.40 8.46 9.88
N GLU A 97 -2.93 7.32 10.30
CA GLU A 97 -2.97 6.09 9.51
C GLU A 97 -4.37 5.48 9.53
N LEU A 98 -4.87 5.15 8.34
CA LEU A 98 -6.14 4.45 8.15
C LEU A 98 -5.88 3.14 7.42
N ARG A 99 -6.34 2.02 7.98
CA ARG A 99 -6.37 0.73 7.29
C ARG A 99 -7.80 0.19 7.23
N VAL A 100 -8.29 -0.11 6.03
CA VAL A 100 -9.57 -0.77 5.82
C VAL A 100 -9.31 -2.10 5.13
N TYR A 101 -9.77 -3.20 5.72
CA TYR A 101 -9.42 -4.51 5.18
C TYR A 101 -10.43 -5.61 5.48
N ASN A 102 -10.33 -6.70 4.69
CA ASN A 102 -11.09 -7.94 4.84
C ASN A 102 -12.62 -7.74 4.83
N SER A 103 -13.15 -7.17 3.75
CA SER A 103 -14.60 -7.13 3.52
C SER A 103 -14.93 -7.33 2.05
N ASN A 104 -15.86 -8.25 1.79
CA ASN A 104 -16.42 -8.47 0.46
C ASN A 104 -17.62 -7.55 0.16
N ALA A 105 -18.09 -6.83 1.18
CA ALA A 105 -19.39 -6.19 1.16
C ALA A 105 -19.31 -4.65 1.04
N VAL A 106 -18.11 -4.08 1.25
CA VAL A 106 -17.87 -2.65 1.07
C VAL A 106 -17.75 -2.33 -0.41
N HIS A 107 -18.67 -1.52 -0.90
CA HIS A 107 -18.67 -1.03 -2.28
C HIS A 107 -18.11 0.37 -2.41
N THR A 108 -18.25 1.19 -1.37
CA THR A 108 -17.83 2.58 -1.35
C THR A 108 -17.14 2.90 -0.02
N ILE A 109 -16.08 3.70 -0.10
CA ILE A 109 -15.45 4.32 1.06
C ILE A 109 -15.48 5.83 0.86
N GLU A 110 -16.01 6.55 1.84
CA GLU A 110 -16.04 8.01 1.85
C GLU A 110 -15.12 8.53 2.97
N LEU A 111 -14.02 9.17 2.58
CA LEU A 111 -13.14 9.87 3.50
C LEU A 111 -13.65 11.32 3.66
N GLY A 112 -13.97 11.71 4.89
CA GLY A 112 -14.46 13.05 5.24
C GLY A 112 -13.36 14.11 5.27
N GLY A 113 -12.39 14.07 4.34
CA GLY A 113 -11.28 15.02 4.27
C GLY A 113 -10.38 14.99 5.51
N MET A 114 -9.92 13.80 5.89
CA MET A 114 -9.09 13.57 7.09
C MET A 114 -7.81 14.43 7.06
N PRO A 115 -7.70 15.51 7.86
CA PRO A 115 -6.67 16.54 7.67
C PRO A 115 -5.26 16.08 8.07
N GLU A 116 -5.18 15.09 8.95
CA GLU A 116 -3.94 14.56 9.51
C GLU A 116 -3.49 13.25 8.88
N LEU A 117 -4.29 12.68 7.97
CA LEU A 117 -4.02 11.38 7.36
C LEU A 117 -2.74 11.43 6.51
N ARG A 118 -1.79 10.54 6.82
CA ARG A 118 -0.49 10.40 6.16
C ARG A 118 -0.35 9.08 5.42
N SER A 119 -1.00 8.03 5.92
CA SER A 119 -0.95 6.67 5.36
C SER A 119 -2.34 6.08 5.19
N LEU A 120 -2.63 5.56 4.00
CA LEU A 120 -3.88 4.87 3.67
C LEU A 120 -3.59 3.44 3.18
N GLY A 121 -4.11 2.44 3.87
CA GLY A 121 -4.06 1.04 3.47
C GLY A 121 -5.44 0.49 3.17
N LEU A 122 -5.68 0.04 1.94
CA LEU A 122 -6.90 -0.67 1.54
C LEU A 122 -6.50 -2.06 1.05
N SER A 123 -6.97 -3.13 1.70
CA SER A 123 -6.55 -4.49 1.35
C SER A 123 -7.67 -5.51 1.46
N CYS A 124 -7.78 -6.44 0.50
CA CYS A 124 -8.78 -7.51 0.52
C CYS A 124 -10.21 -6.94 0.55
N LEU A 125 -10.49 -5.98 -0.33
CA LEU A 125 -11.82 -5.39 -0.54
C LEU A 125 -12.32 -5.65 -1.98
N PRO A 126 -12.65 -6.90 -2.35
CA PRO A 126 -13.03 -7.25 -3.72
C PRO A 126 -14.33 -6.59 -4.20
N GLY A 127 -15.14 -6.08 -3.27
CA GLY A 127 -16.37 -5.36 -3.59
C GLY A 127 -16.18 -3.87 -3.86
N LEU A 128 -14.99 -3.29 -3.54
CA LEU A 128 -14.78 -1.85 -3.55
C LEU A 128 -14.77 -1.31 -4.99
N ARG A 129 -15.69 -0.40 -5.27
CA ARG A 129 -15.85 0.24 -6.60
C ARG A 129 -15.49 1.72 -6.59
N ALA A 130 -15.62 2.38 -5.44
CA ALA A 130 -15.36 3.80 -5.35
C ALA A 130 -14.70 4.19 -4.01
N LEU A 131 -13.72 5.08 -4.10
CA LEU A 131 -13.11 5.77 -2.97
C LEU A 131 -13.27 7.27 -3.20
N HIS A 132 -13.96 7.93 -2.27
CA HIS A 132 -14.24 9.36 -2.31
C HIS A 132 -13.45 10.10 -1.23
N GLY A 133 -13.08 11.35 -1.51
CA GLY A 133 -12.44 12.24 -0.54
C GLY A 133 -10.94 12.00 -0.27
N ALA A 134 -10.32 10.95 -0.84
CA ALA A 134 -8.88 10.71 -0.69
C ALA A 134 -8.02 11.86 -1.26
N SER A 135 -8.40 12.42 -2.40
CA SER A 135 -7.75 13.60 -2.99
C SER A 135 -7.85 14.87 -2.12
N ALA A 136 -8.75 14.91 -1.15
CA ALA A 136 -8.92 16.02 -0.22
C ALA A 136 -8.12 15.85 1.09
N CYS A 137 -7.28 14.80 1.21
CA CYS A 137 -6.43 14.58 2.38
C CYS A 137 -5.05 15.25 2.18
N PRO A 138 -4.82 16.47 2.73
CA PRO A 138 -3.68 17.31 2.33
C PRO A 138 -2.31 16.81 2.82
N ARG A 139 -2.30 15.88 3.78
CA ARG A 139 -1.07 15.30 4.36
C ARG A 139 -0.80 13.88 3.90
N LEU A 140 -1.62 13.33 2.99
CA LEU A 140 -1.49 11.95 2.55
C LEU A 140 -0.19 11.81 1.73
N LYS A 141 0.71 10.96 2.22
CA LYS A 141 2.04 10.71 1.64
C LYS A 141 2.20 9.29 1.13
N SER A 142 1.53 8.32 1.76
CA SER A 142 1.66 6.90 1.41
C SER A 142 0.28 6.27 1.21
N ALA A 143 0.13 5.50 0.13
CA ALA A 143 -1.07 4.73 -0.13
C ALA A 143 -0.72 3.31 -0.59
N SER A 144 -1.37 2.30 0.00
CA SER A 144 -1.26 0.90 -0.39
C SER A 144 -2.64 0.35 -0.72
N LEU A 145 -2.83 -0.02 -1.98
CA LEU A 145 -4.09 -0.50 -2.56
C LEU A 145 -3.91 -1.95 -3.03
N TYR A 146 -4.30 -2.91 -2.20
CA TYR A 146 -4.31 -4.34 -2.51
C TYR A 146 -5.76 -4.79 -2.75
N LEU A 147 -6.25 -4.57 -3.97
CA LEU A 147 -7.67 -4.61 -4.29
C LEU A 147 -7.93 -5.50 -5.51
N VAL A 148 -8.78 -6.52 -5.31
CA VAL A 148 -9.24 -7.39 -6.40
C VAL A 148 -10.38 -6.68 -7.12
N GLY A 149 -10.34 -6.60 -8.45
CA GLY A 149 -11.39 -5.96 -9.26
C GLY A 149 -11.33 -4.43 -9.38
N LEU A 150 -10.29 -3.78 -8.84
CA LEU A 150 -10.09 -2.34 -9.06
C LEU A 150 -9.51 -2.11 -10.48
N ILE A 151 -10.36 -1.64 -11.39
CA ILE A 151 -10.03 -1.39 -12.80
C ILE A 151 -9.35 -0.02 -13.01
N GLU A 152 -9.61 0.94 -12.12
CA GLU A 152 -9.06 2.30 -12.15
C GLU A 152 -8.59 2.74 -10.76
N ILE A 153 -7.47 3.46 -10.69
CA ILE A 153 -6.97 4.01 -9.41
C ILE A 153 -7.89 5.16 -8.99
N PRO A 154 -8.33 5.19 -7.72
CA PRO A 154 -9.14 6.29 -7.22
C PRO A 154 -8.37 7.62 -7.25
N ALA A 155 -9.09 8.75 -7.23
CA ALA A 155 -8.47 10.06 -7.18
C ALA A 155 -7.64 10.23 -5.89
N LEU A 156 -6.31 10.28 -6.04
CA LEU A 156 -5.34 10.49 -4.97
C LEU A 156 -4.74 11.90 -5.06
N PRO A 157 -4.26 12.48 -3.94
CA PRO A 157 -3.70 13.82 -3.92
C PRO A 157 -2.30 13.85 -4.57
N ASP A 158 -1.93 14.99 -5.14
CA ASP A 158 -0.61 15.22 -5.75
C ASP A 158 0.54 15.31 -4.71
N THR A 159 0.21 15.27 -3.42
CA THR A 159 1.15 15.24 -2.30
C THR A 159 1.80 13.88 -2.08
N LEU A 160 1.26 12.84 -2.71
CA LEU A 160 1.66 11.45 -2.52
C LEU A 160 3.11 11.21 -2.95
N GLU A 161 3.89 10.58 -2.08
CA GLU A 161 5.30 10.24 -2.30
C GLU A 161 5.48 8.73 -2.49
N GLU A 162 4.55 7.92 -1.98
CA GLU A 162 4.59 6.47 -2.07
C GLU A 162 3.23 5.89 -2.48
N LEU A 163 3.25 5.03 -3.49
CA LEU A 163 2.08 4.31 -3.95
C LEU A 163 2.41 2.85 -4.26
N SER A 164 1.68 1.94 -3.62
CA SER A 164 1.66 0.52 -3.99
C SER A 164 0.28 0.14 -4.46
N VAL A 165 0.17 -0.36 -5.69
CA VAL A 165 -1.06 -0.89 -6.27
C VAL A 165 -0.83 -2.35 -6.66
N ASP A 166 -1.70 -3.21 -6.16
CA ASP A 166 -1.82 -4.61 -6.57
C ASP A 166 -3.30 -4.86 -6.87
N SER A 167 -3.64 -4.80 -8.17
CA SER A 167 -5.02 -4.88 -8.64
C SER A 167 -5.14 -5.32 -10.10
N ASP A 168 -6.38 -5.50 -10.56
CA ASP A 168 -6.69 -5.77 -11.96
C ASP A 168 -6.71 -4.49 -12.82
N LEU A 169 -5.71 -3.60 -12.63
CA LEU A 169 -5.66 -2.30 -13.29
C LEU A 169 -5.53 -2.46 -14.81
N GLU A 170 -6.40 -1.79 -15.57
CA GLU A 170 -6.32 -1.79 -17.04
C GLU A 170 -5.65 -0.54 -17.62
N GLN A 171 -5.74 0.60 -16.90
CA GLN A 171 -5.24 1.89 -17.34
C GLN A 171 -4.48 2.64 -16.24
N ALA A 172 -3.39 3.28 -16.61
CA ALA A 172 -2.55 4.06 -15.69
C ALA A 172 -2.80 5.58 -15.73
N SER A 173 -3.83 6.08 -16.43
CA SER A 173 -4.07 7.52 -16.61
C SER A 173 -4.18 8.28 -15.29
N ALA A 174 -4.75 7.67 -14.25
CA ALA A 174 -4.85 8.23 -12.91
C ALA A 174 -3.49 8.45 -12.21
N LEU A 175 -2.42 7.78 -12.64
CA LEU A 175 -1.07 7.99 -12.10
C LEU A 175 -0.41 9.28 -12.63
N ALA A 176 -0.84 9.82 -13.78
CA ALA A 176 -0.15 10.92 -14.45
C ALA A 176 -0.07 12.22 -13.64
N GLY A 177 -0.99 12.42 -12.68
CA GLY A 177 -1.00 13.59 -11.79
C GLY A 177 -0.12 13.45 -10.54
N LEU A 178 0.40 12.26 -10.25
CA LEU A 178 1.13 11.96 -9.01
C LEU A 178 2.63 12.24 -9.17
N VAL A 179 2.96 13.48 -9.54
CA VAL A 179 4.31 13.88 -9.97
C VAL A 179 5.37 13.89 -8.86
N ARG A 180 4.95 13.86 -7.59
CA ARG A 180 5.82 13.80 -6.39
C ARG A 180 6.16 12.39 -5.93
N LEU A 181 5.70 11.36 -6.63
CA LEU A 181 6.02 9.99 -6.28
C LEU A 181 7.54 9.75 -6.33
N ARG A 182 8.04 9.18 -5.24
CA ARG A 182 9.41 8.66 -5.07
C ARG A 182 9.43 7.15 -5.14
N ASN A 183 8.37 6.52 -4.61
CA ASN A 183 8.21 5.07 -4.55
C ASN A 183 6.92 4.67 -5.27
N LEU A 184 7.05 3.91 -6.36
CA LEU A 184 5.90 3.36 -7.09
C LEU A 184 6.05 1.85 -7.23
N LYS A 185 5.06 1.11 -6.73
CA LYS A 185 4.89 -0.31 -6.99
C LYS A 185 3.57 -0.53 -7.72
N VAL A 186 3.64 -1.15 -8.90
CA VAL A 186 2.46 -1.56 -9.66
C VAL A 186 2.58 -3.04 -9.98
N THR A 187 1.65 -3.83 -9.44
CA THR A 187 1.46 -5.24 -9.78
C THR A 187 0.07 -5.39 -10.36
N ALA A 188 -0.03 -5.99 -11.55
CA ALA A 188 -1.32 -6.20 -12.19
C ALA A 188 -1.51 -7.64 -12.68
N SER A 189 -2.75 -8.09 -12.78
CA SER A 189 -3.05 -9.40 -13.39
C SER A 189 -3.01 -9.36 -14.93
N SER A 190 -3.18 -8.17 -15.52
CA SER A 190 -3.27 -7.93 -16.95
C SER A 190 -2.37 -6.75 -17.37
N PRO A 191 -2.03 -6.61 -18.67
CA PRO A 191 -1.23 -5.49 -19.15
C PRO A 191 -1.91 -4.13 -18.87
N VAL A 192 -1.20 -3.25 -18.16
CA VAL A 192 -1.65 -1.88 -17.84
C VAL A 192 -1.31 -0.94 -18.99
N ARG A 193 -2.33 -0.36 -19.65
CA ARG A 193 -2.15 0.59 -20.75
C ARG A 193 -1.77 1.98 -20.24
N GLY A 194 -0.92 2.69 -21.01
CA GLY A 194 -0.54 4.08 -20.73
C GLY A 194 0.39 4.25 -19.53
N LEU A 195 0.95 3.17 -18.99
CA LEU A 195 1.86 3.23 -17.83
C LEU A 195 3.11 4.06 -18.14
N ALA A 196 3.68 3.89 -19.34
CA ALA A 196 4.82 4.68 -19.81
C ALA A 196 4.52 6.19 -19.84
N ASP A 197 3.33 6.57 -20.33
CA ASP A 197 2.90 7.97 -20.39
C ASP A 197 2.65 8.55 -18.99
N ALA A 198 2.19 7.74 -18.04
CA ALA A 198 1.95 8.19 -16.68
C ALA A 198 3.26 8.42 -15.90
N ILE A 199 4.22 7.50 -16.02
CA ILE A 199 5.47 7.58 -15.23
C ILE A 199 6.46 8.62 -15.75
N VAL A 200 6.40 9.01 -17.03
CA VAL A 200 7.40 9.93 -17.65
C VAL A 200 7.48 11.29 -16.96
N ALA A 201 6.39 11.71 -16.30
CA ALA A 201 6.31 12.97 -15.59
C ALA A 201 6.87 12.92 -14.15
N MET A 202 7.11 11.71 -13.60
CA MET A 202 7.51 11.50 -12.20
C MET A 202 9.02 11.74 -12.02
N ARG A 203 9.44 13.01 -11.99
CA ARG A 203 10.87 13.36 -11.97
C ARG A 203 11.57 13.04 -10.64
N GLU A 204 10.79 12.89 -9.57
CA GLU A 204 11.27 12.50 -8.23
C GLU A 204 11.27 10.98 -8.01
N LEU A 205 10.88 10.17 -9.00
CA LEU A 205 10.79 8.72 -8.82
C LEU A 205 12.17 8.09 -8.63
N GLU A 206 12.40 7.53 -7.44
CA GLU A 206 13.65 6.91 -7.01
C GLU A 206 13.57 5.37 -7.08
N HIS A 207 12.41 4.81 -6.72
CA HIS A 207 12.15 3.39 -6.65
C HIS A 207 10.92 3.01 -7.49
N LEU A 208 11.11 2.12 -8.45
CA LEU A 208 10.05 1.59 -9.29
C LEU A 208 10.02 0.05 -9.23
N ALA A 209 8.88 -0.50 -8.86
CA ALA A 209 8.62 -1.94 -8.87
C ALA A 209 7.45 -2.27 -9.79
N LEU A 210 7.70 -3.11 -10.78
CA LEU A 210 6.74 -3.50 -11.81
C LEU A 210 6.55 -5.02 -11.77
N GLY A 211 5.32 -5.45 -11.51
CA GLY A 211 4.92 -6.84 -11.54
C GLY A 211 3.93 -7.10 -12.66
N ARG A 212 4.25 -8.01 -13.58
CA ARG A 212 3.34 -8.48 -14.64
C ARG A 212 2.76 -7.39 -15.59
N VAL A 213 3.44 -6.24 -15.76
CA VAL A 213 3.06 -5.16 -16.72
C VAL A 213 3.96 -5.16 -17.98
N PRO A 214 3.55 -4.69 -19.18
CA PRO A 214 4.38 -4.81 -20.39
C PRO A 214 5.69 -3.99 -20.31
N PHE A 215 6.77 -4.63 -19.82
CA PHE A 215 8.03 -3.92 -19.49
C PHE A 215 8.69 -3.29 -20.72
N ALA A 216 8.55 -3.91 -21.89
CA ALA A 216 9.07 -3.38 -23.16
C ALA A 216 8.49 -2.01 -23.51
N GLU A 217 7.25 -1.70 -23.09
CA GLU A 217 6.62 -0.39 -23.32
C GLU A 217 7.14 0.67 -22.35
N VAL A 218 7.49 0.25 -21.13
CA VAL A 218 7.95 1.16 -20.06
C VAL A 218 9.44 1.47 -20.19
N LEU A 219 10.25 0.51 -20.65
CA LEU A 219 11.71 0.62 -20.73
C LEU A 219 12.23 1.92 -21.39
N PRO A 220 11.69 2.39 -22.55
CA PRO A 220 12.18 3.61 -23.19
C PRO A 220 12.00 4.88 -22.35
N VAL A 221 11.05 4.87 -21.40
CA VAL A 221 10.76 6.00 -20.54
C VAL A 221 11.64 6.01 -19.29
N LEU A 222 12.09 4.85 -18.82
CA LEU A 222 12.88 4.74 -17.58
C LEU A 222 14.20 5.53 -17.63
N SER A 223 14.83 5.60 -18.79
CA SER A 223 16.05 6.41 -19.00
C SER A 223 15.83 7.91 -18.85
N ARG A 224 14.57 8.36 -18.90
CA ARG A 224 14.17 9.77 -18.77
C ARG A 224 13.87 10.16 -17.32
N LEU A 225 13.91 9.21 -16.38
CA LEU A 225 13.66 9.42 -14.96
C LEU A 225 14.99 9.72 -14.24
N PRO A 226 15.30 11.00 -13.93
CA PRO A 226 16.63 11.41 -13.48
C PRO A 226 16.99 10.91 -12.07
N ALA A 227 15.96 10.70 -11.23
CA ALA A 227 16.11 10.25 -9.86
C ALA A 227 16.09 8.73 -9.69
N LEU A 228 15.76 7.96 -10.74
CA LEU A 228 15.57 6.51 -10.61
C LEU A 228 16.90 5.84 -10.23
N ARG A 229 16.91 5.11 -9.11
CA ARG A 229 18.06 4.36 -8.59
C ARG A 229 17.77 2.89 -8.36
N SER A 230 16.50 2.54 -8.16
CA SER A 230 16.08 1.17 -7.87
C SER A 230 14.99 0.73 -8.82
N LEU A 231 15.22 -0.38 -9.50
CA LEU A 231 14.25 -1.02 -10.39
C LEU A 231 14.02 -2.47 -9.98
N ALA A 232 12.77 -2.85 -9.75
CA ALA A 232 12.36 -4.22 -9.53
C ALA A 232 11.39 -4.67 -10.62
N LEU A 233 11.70 -5.79 -11.25
CA LEU A 233 10.86 -6.46 -12.24
C LEU A 233 10.53 -7.84 -11.70
N CYS A 234 9.27 -8.05 -11.32
CA CYS A 234 8.86 -9.28 -10.63
C CYS A 234 7.82 -10.08 -11.42
N GLY A 235 7.93 -11.40 -11.38
CA GLY A 235 6.87 -12.30 -11.84
C GLY A 235 6.60 -12.26 -13.35
N TYR A 236 7.61 -11.89 -14.15
CA TYR A 236 7.53 -11.95 -15.60
C TYR A 236 7.99 -13.31 -16.13
N SER A 237 7.28 -13.83 -17.14
CA SER A 237 7.91 -14.69 -18.14
C SER A 237 8.65 -13.80 -19.12
N LEU A 238 9.81 -13.27 -18.72
CA LEU A 238 10.68 -12.57 -19.67
C LEU A 238 11.25 -13.65 -20.58
N GLU A 239 10.89 -13.72 -21.86
CA GLU A 239 11.62 -14.59 -22.79
C GLU A 239 13.10 -14.15 -22.91
N ARG A 240 13.33 -12.84 -22.75
CA ARG A 240 14.64 -12.21 -22.60
C ARG A 240 14.51 -11.02 -21.66
N VAL A 241 15.49 -10.82 -20.79
CA VAL A 241 15.62 -9.53 -20.11
C VAL A 241 16.02 -8.53 -21.20
N PRO A 242 15.26 -7.44 -21.42
CA PRO A 242 15.60 -6.51 -22.49
C PRO A 242 16.91 -5.80 -22.15
N ASP A 243 17.50 -5.16 -23.16
CA ASP A 243 18.77 -4.47 -22.98
C ASP A 243 18.64 -3.35 -21.93
N LEU A 244 19.31 -3.53 -20.80
CA LEU A 244 19.25 -2.63 -19.65
C LEU A 244 20.24 -1.47 -19.77
N ASP A 245 21.00 -1.38 -20.88
CA ASP A 245 21.96 -0.31 -21.14
C ASP A 245 21.36 1.08 -21.06
N VAL A 246 20.09 1.19 -21.45
CA VAL A 246 19.34 2.45 -21.40
C VAL A 246 19.19 2.98 -19.97
N LEU A 247 19.38 2.14 -18.95
CA LEU A 247 19.27 2.47 -17.52
C LEU A 247 20.63 2.82 -16.88
N ALA A 248 21.73 2.71 -17.64
CA ALA A 248 23.05 2.38 -17.13
C ALA A 248 24.02 3.55 -16.91
N PRO A 249 23.57 4.68 -16.34
CA PRO A 249 24.45 5.18 -15.27
C PRO A 249 23.76 5.34 -13.92
N ALA A 250 22.44 5.20 -13.85
CA ALA A 250 21.68 5.62 -12.68
C ALA A 250 21.30 4.48 -11.73
N ILE A 251 21.07 3.27 -12.25
CA ILE A 251 20.54 2.18 -11.42
C ILE A 251 21.62 1.59 -10.50
N GLU A 252 21.32 1.64 -9.20
CA GLU A 252 22.12 1.10 -8.10
C GLU A 252 21.59 -0.25 -7.62
N VAL A 253 20.26 -0.45 -7.66
CA VAL A 253 19.60 -1.69 -7.23
C VAL A 253 18.74 -2.23 -8.35
N LEU A 254 19.00 -3.46 -8.77
CA LEU A 254 18.21 -4.17 -9.75
C LEU A 254 17.68 -5.48 -9.16
N SER A 255 16.36 -5.64 -9.12
CA SER A 255 15.72 -6.91 -8.77
C SER A 255 15.05 -7.51 -10.00
N LEU A 256 15.41 -8.76 -10.29
CA LEU A 256 14.80 -9.62 -11.31
C LEU A 256 14.21 -10.88 -10.65
N GLU A 257 13.73 -10.75 -9.41
CA GLU A 257 13.16 -11.85 -8.64
C GLU A 257 11.94 -12.46 -9.35
N ASP A 258 11.82 -13.78 -9.26
CA ASP A 258 10.77 -14.58 -9.90
C ASP A 258 10.62 -14.35 -11.42
N CYS A 259 11.63 -13.77 -12.11
CA CYS A 259 11.66 -13.69 -13.56
C CYS A 259 11.98 -15.07 -14.17
N ARG A 260 11.04 -15.62 -14.94
CA ARG A 260 11.15 -16.94 -15.56
C ARG A 260 11.43 -16.81 -17.06
N GLY A 261 12.23 -17.73 -17.60
CA GLY A 261 12.47 -17.86 -19.04
C GLY A 261 13.50 -16.89 -19.63
N GLY A 262 14.02 -15.96 -18.81
CA GLY A 262 14.84 -14.86 -19.31
C GLY A 262 16.30 -15.23 -19.44
N PHE A 263 16.85 -15.03 -20.64
CA PHE A 263 18.29 -14.86 -20.82
C PHE A 263 18.65 -13.41 -20.48
N LEU A 264 19.62 -13.23 -19.59
CA LEU A 264 20.26 -11.94 -19.33
C LEU A 264 21.61 -11.96 -20.05
N GLU A 265 21.80 -11.03 -20.99
CA GLU A 265 23.11 -10.90 -21.61
C GLU A 265 24.13 -10.52 -20.53
N HIS A 266 25.18 -11.34 -20.41
CA HIS A 266 26.20 -11.18 -19.38
C HIS A 266 26.83 -9.77 -19.38
N ASP A 267 26.97 -9.17 -20.56
CA ASP A 267 27.59 -7.85 -20.72
C ASP A 267 26.65 -6.69 -20.38
N ALA A 268 25.33 -6.90 -20.34
CA ALA A 268 24.37 -5.85 -19.98
C ALA A 268 24.63 -5.32 -18.56
N LEU A 269 24.89 -6.22 -17.60
CA LEU A 269 25.22 -5.83 -16.23
C LEU A 269 26.62 -5.22 -16.11
N ALA A 270 27.55 -5.59 -16.99
CA ALA A 270 28.89 -5.01 -17.03
C ALA A 270 28.82 -3.52 -17.41
N ARG A 271 27.83 -3.13 -18.21
CA ARG A 271 27.59 -1.75 -18.66
C ARG A 271 26.84 -0.88 -17.64
N MET A 272 26.45 -1.42 -16.48
CA MET A 272 25.78 -0.69 -15.39
C MET A 272 26.76 -0.31 -14.26
N PRO A 273 27.57 0.77 -14.38
CA PRO A 273 28.66 1.09 -13.46
C PRO A 273 28.20 1.41 -12.03
N ALA A 274 26.99 1.95 -11.85
CA ALA A 274 26.43 2.32 -10.56
C ALA A 274 25.81 1.14 -9.79
N LEU A 275 25.63 -0.02 -10.45
CA LEU A 275 24.98 -1.19 -9.84
C LEU A 275 25.76 -1.66 -8.62
N ARG A 276 25.05 -1.77 -7.49
CA ARG A 276 25.55 -2.19 -6.18
C ARG A 276 24.88 -3.45 -5.68
N GLU A 277 23.60 -3.65 -6.02
CA GLU A 277 22.83 -4.80 -5.60
C GLU A 277 22.05 -5.40 -6.77
N LEU A 278 22.16 -6.73 -6.92
CA LEU A 278 21.43 -7.52 -7.89
C LEU A 278 20.68 -8.65 -7.17
N ARG A 279 19.35 -8.68 -7.28
CA ARG A 279 18.51 -9.74 -6.68
C ARG A 279 17.95 -10.66 -7.76
N LEU A 280 18.16 -11.96 -7.59
CA LEU A 280 17.82 -12.99 -8.58
C LEU A 280 16.98 -14.14 -8.00
N ALA A 281 16.49 -14.02 -6.76
CA ALA A 281 15.75 -15.08 -6.07
C ALA A 281 14.56 -15.59 -6.90
N GLY A 282 14.45 -16.91 -7.07
CA GLY A 282 13.36 -17.56 -7.80
C GLY A 282 13.39 -17.34 -9.33
N SER A 283 14.43 -16.70 -9.87
CA SER A 283 14.57 -16.48 -11.31
C SER A 283 15.22 -17.69 -12.01
N THR A 284 15.02 -17.83 -13.31
CA THR A 284 15.80 -18.82 -14.10
C THR A 284 17.28 -18.42 -14.22
N LEU A 285 17.62 -17.16 -13.94
CA LEU A 285 18.99 -16.65 -13.96
C LEU A 285 19.85 -17.23 -12.85
N GLU A 286 19.25 -17.79 -11.80
CA GLU A 286 19.96 -18.55 -10.78
C GLU A 286 20.79 -19.70 -11.37
N THR A 287 20.33 -20.29 -12.47
CA THR A 287 21.05 -21.37 -13.17
C THR A 287 22.36 -20.90 -13.81
N PHE A 288 22.50 -19.60 -14.08
CA PHE A 288 23.69 -18.96 -14.64
C PHE A 288 24.56 -18.27 -13.58
N LYS A 289 24.28 -18.50 -12.28
CA LYS A 289 25.02 -17.91 -11.15
C LYS A 289 26.53 -18.01 -11.29
N SER A 290 27.04 -19.17 -11.72
CA SER A 290 28.49 -19.39 -11.89
C SER A 290 29.14 -18.49 -12.95
N GLN A 291 28.36 -18.00 -13.91
CA GLN A 291 28.80 -17.11 -14.99
C GLN A 291 28.66 -15.64 -14.60
N LEU A 292 27.59 -15.28 -13.87
CA LEU A 292 27.31 -13.90 -13.45
C LEU A 292 28.20 -13.45 -12.27
N ASP A 293 28.42 -14.33 -11.30
CA ASP A 293 29.06 -13.99 -10.03
C ASP A 293 30.50 -13.45 -10.13
N PRO A 294 31.41 -13.96 -11.00
CA PRO A 294 32.82 -13.57 -10.95
C PRO A 294 33.11 -12.12 -11.33
N ALA A 295 32.46 -11.59 -12.37
CA ALA A 295 32.71 -10.22 -12.85
C ALA A 295 32.05 -9.16 -11.96
N LEU A 296 30.84 -9.46 -11.46
CA LEU A 296 30.07 -8.59 -10.58
C LEU A 296 30.69 -8.50 -9.18
N ARG A 297 31.13 -9.64 -8.62
CA ARG A 297 31.84 -9.65 -7.32
C ARG A 297 33.14 -8.85 -7.34
N LYS A 298 33.90 -8.92 -8.45
CA LYS A 298 35.12 -8.10 -8.61
C LYS A 298 34.85 -6.59 -8.56
N ARG A 299 33.65 -6.18 -8.94
CA ARG A 299 33.19 -4.78 -8.87
C ARG A 299 32.55 -4.41 -7.52
N GLY A 300 32.43 -5.36 -6.59
CA GLY A 300 31.77 -5.15 -5.30
C GLY A 300 30.24 -5.17 -5.34
N VAL A 301 29.64 -5.71 -6.41
CA VAL A 301 28.18 -5.88 -6.51
C VAL A 301 27.74 -7.02 -5.60
N GLU A 302 26.78 -6.75 -4.73
CA GLU A 302 26.11 -7.75 -3.92
C GLU A 302 25.09 -8.51 -4.76
N VAL A 303 25.30 -9.81 -4.95
CA VAL A 303 24.37 -10.67 -5.69
C VAL A 303 23.61 -11.57 -4.72
N ARG A 304 22.30 -11.34 -4.61
CA ARG A 304 21.39 -12.05 -3.71
C ARG A 304 20.52 -13.06 -4.44
N PHE A 305 20.39 -14.22 -3.82
CA PHE A 305 19.59 -15.37 -4.30
C PHE A 305 18.51 -15.76 -3.29
N ASP A 306 18.55 -15.16 -2.09
CA ASP A 306 17.55 -15.22 -1.06
C ASP A 306 16.47 -14.17 -1.30
N ARG A 307 15.22 -14.51 -0.96
CA ARG A 307 14.11 -13.55 -1.01
C ARG A 307 14.33 -12.49 0.06
N ALA A 308 14.12 -11.22 -0.28
CA ALA A 308 14.00 -10.18 0.73
C ALA A 308 12.79 -10.46 1.63
N LEU A 309 13.00 -10.43 2.95
CA LEU A 309 11.95 -10.56 3.98
C LEU A 309 11.02 -9.34 4.00
#